data_AF-A0A2R6JDV8-F1
#
_entry.id   AF-A0A2R6JDV8-F1
#
_cell.length_a   1.000
_cell.length_b   1.000
_cell.length_c   1.000
_cell.angle_alpha   90.00
_cell.angle_beta   90.00
_cell.angle_gamma   90.00
#
_symmetry.space_group_name_H-M   'P 1'
#
loop_
_entity.id
_entity.type
_entity.pdbx_description
1 polymer ?
#
loop_
_entity_poly.entity_id
_entity_poly.type
_entity_poly.pdbx_seq_one_letter_code
_entity_poly.pdbx_strand_id
1 'polypeptide(L)' 'MPDPVETTDPDGVDYGWVMQTTFVLTIAVGAPVIALLSVGTPLDTWNARVSFAIRVGAVVWVLVAVAVYGYALRTTEG' A
#
# COMPACT_ATOMS: atom_id res chain seq x y z
N MET A 1 -21.13 -1.47 29.71
CA MET A 1 -19.81 -0.81 29.57
C MET A 1 -19.16 -1.42 28.34
N PRO A 2 -18.76 -0.64 27.32
CA PRO A 2 -17.82 -1.14 26.32
C PRO A 2 -16.54 -1.57 27.05
N ASP A 3 -15.94 -2.67 26.63
CA ASP A 3 -14.62 -3.05 27.13
C ASP A 3 -13.61 -1.93 26.81
N PRO A 4 -12.71 -1.57 27.74
CA PRO A 4 -11.69 -0.56 27.48
C PRO A 4 -10.84 -1.00 26.28
N VAL A 5 -10.75 -0.16 25.26
CA VAL A 5 -9.82 -0.37 24.15
C VAL A 5 -8.41 -0.13 24.68
N GLU A 6 -7.57 -1.16 24.70
CA GLU A 6 -6.15 -0.98 24.99
C GLU A 6 -5.55 -0.06 23.93
N THR A 7 -5.21 1.16 24.36
CA THR A 7 -4.47 2.12 23.56
C THR A 7 -3.00 1.96 23.93
N THR A 8 -2.21 1.44 23.00
CA THR A 8 -0.75 1.57 23.08
C THR A 8 -0.40 2.91 22.47
N ASP A 9 0.36 3.73 23.19
CA ASP A 9 1.06 4.88 22.61
C ASP A 9 2.43 4.34 22.16
N PRO A 10 2.63 4.04 20.87
CA PRO A 10 3.90 3.50 20.43
C PRO A 10 4.96 4.60 20.54
N ASP A 11 5.93 4.44 21.45
CA ASP A 11 7.15 5.24 21.41
C ASP A 11 7.84 4.99 20.06
N GLY A 12 7.71 5.95 19.13
CA GLY A 12 8.31 5.85 17.80
C GLY A 12 7.29 5.71 16.66
N VAL A 13 7.63 4.89 15.66
CA VAL A 13 6.83 4.74 14.44
C VAL A 13 5.60 3.88 14.70
N ASP A 14 4.41 4.39 14.37
CA ASP A 14 3.17 3.60 14.40
C ASP A 14 3.12 2.61 13.21
N TYR A 15 3.61 1.39 13.45
CA TYR A 15 3.59 0.31 12.47
C TYR A 15 2.17 -0.15 12.09
N GLY A 16 1.19 0.02 12.99
CA GLY A 16 -0.21 -0.29 12.71
C GLY A 16 -0.77 0.65 11.64
N TRP A 17 -0.53 1.95 11.82
CA TRP A 17 -0.87 2.97 10.83
C TRP A 17 -0.13 2.77 9.51
N VAL A 18 1.18 2.47 9.53
CA VAL A 18 1.97 2.20 8.31
C VAL A 18 1.37 1.05 7.52
N MET A 19 1.02 -0.05 8.18
CA MET A 19 0.42 -1.22 7.55
C MET A 19 -0.96 -0.89 6.95
N GLN A 20 -1.85 -0.26 7.72
CA GLN A 20 -3.20 0.08 7.27
C GLN A 20 -3.18 1.07 6.10
N THR A 21 -2.34 2.11 6.21
CA THR A 21 -2.21 3.13 5.17
C THR A 21 -1.62 2.55 3.89
N THR A 22 -0.59 1.70 4.00
CA THR A 22 -0.03 0.99 2.84
C THR A 22 -1.09 0.13 2.15
N PHE A 23 -1.89 -0.61 2.93
CA PHE A 23 -2.98 -1.43 2.39
C PHE A 23 -4.02 -0.58 1.66
N VAL A 24 -4.52 0.49 2.29
CA VAL A 24 -5.51 1.40 1.69
C VAL A 24 -4.97 2.06 0.43
N LEU A 25 -3.74 2.58 0.44
CA LEU A 25 -3.12 3.21 -0.73
C LEU A 25 -2.88 2.22 -1.87
N THR A 26 -2.50 0.97 -1.58
CA THR A 26 -2.34 -0.06 -2.62
C THR A 26 -3.67 -0.34 -3.33
N ILE A 27 -4.79 -0.28 -2.63
CA ILE A 27 -6.12 -0.41 -3.25
C ILE A 27 -6.49 0.87 -4.00
N ALA A 28 -6.51 2.01 -3.30
CA ALA A 28 -7.02 3.27 -3.80
C ALA A 28 -6.18 3.86 -4.94
N VAL A 29 -4.87 3.60 -4.96
CA VAL A 29 -3.94 4.10 -5.98
C VAL A 29 -3.44 2.97 -6.87
N GLY A 30 -3.08 1.83 -6.28
CA GLY A 30 -2.52 0.71 -7.05
C GLY A 30 -3.50 0.11 -8.06
N ALA A 31 -4.78 -0.07 -7.70
CA ALA A 31 -5.76 -0.59 -8.66
C ALA A 31 -5.99 0.38 -9.85
N PRO A 32 -6.18 1.70 -9.65
CA PRO A 32 -6.20 2.65 -10.76
C PRO A 32 -4.92 2.67 -11.60
N VAL A 33 -3.73 2.58 -10.99
CA VAL A 33 -2.45 2.54 -11.72
C VAL A 33 -2.38 1.29 -12.61
N ILE A 34 -2.74 0.11 -12.10
CA ILE A 34 -2.80 -1.13 -12.87
C ILE A 34 -3.79 -0.97 -14.03
N ALA A 35 -4.98 -0.42 -13.78
CA ALA A 35 -6.00 -0.23 -14.81
C ALA A 35 -5.52 0.72 -15.92
N LEU A 36 -4.93 1.86 -15.57
CA LEU A 36 -4.41 2.83 -16.54
C LEU A 36 -3.28 2.24 -17.39
N LEU A 37 -2.32 1.56 -16.77
CA LEU A 37 -1.21 0.94 -17.50
C LEU A 37 -1.67 -0.23 -18.39
N SER A 38 -2.81 -0.86 -18.08
CA SER A 38 -3.36 -1.96 -18.89
C SER A 38 -3.88 -1.48 -20.26
N VAL A 39 -4.27 -0.21 -20.41
CA VAL A 39 -4.84 0.34 -21.65
C VAL A 39 -3.88 0.23 -22.84
N GLY A 40 -2.58 0.37 -22.60
CA GLY A 40 -1.54 0.28 -23.64
C GLY A 40 -0.88 -1.09 -23.77
N THR A 41 -1.32 -2.10 -23.01
CA THR A 41 -0.65 -3.39 -22.91
C THR A 41 -1.50 -4.49 -23.55
N PRO A 42 -0.99 -5.29 -24.50
CA PRO A 42 -1.72 -6.44 -25.03
C PRO A 42 -1.84 -7.52 -23.95
N LEU A 43 -3.07 -7.74 -23.48
CA LEU A 43 -3.41 -8.66 -22.38
C LEU A 43 -4.45 -9.68 -22.84
N ASP A 44 -4.16 -10.36 -23.95
CA ASP A 44 -5.09 -11.25 -24.66
C ASP A 44 -5.38 -12.53 -23.87
N THR A 45 -4.47 -12.94 -22.99
CA THR A 45 -4.61 -14.16 -22.18
C THR A 45 -4.81 -13.84 -20.70
N TRP A 46 -5.48 -14.75 -19.99
CA TRP A 46 -5.62 -14.65 -18.54
C TRP A 46 -4.26 -14.62 -17.83
N ASN A 47 -3.32 -15.47 -18.26
CA ASN A 47 -1.97 -15.50 -17.69
C ASN A 47 -1.22 -14.18 -17.87
N ALA A 48 -1.38 -13.51 -19.02
CA ALA A 48 -0.81 -12.19 -19.27
C ALA A 48 -1.40 -11.14 -18.31
N ARG A 49 -2.73 -11.14 -18.11
CA ARG A 49 -3.42 -10.23 -17.17
C ARG A 49 -2.91 -10.39 -15.73
N VAL A 50 -2.82 -11.63 -15.26
CA VAL A 50 -2.35 -11.94 -13.90
C VAL A 50 -0.89 -11.54 -13.73
N SER A 51 -0.02 -11.93 -14.67
CA SER A 51 1.41 -11.60 -14.61
C SER A 51 1.65 -10.09 -14.64
N PHE A 52 0.88 -9.37 -15.45
CA PHE A 52 0.92 -7.91 -15.53
C PHE A 52 0.50 -7.27 -14.20
N ALA A 53 -0.67 -7.64 -13.68
CA ALA A 53 -1.21 -7.10 -12.43
C ALA A 53 -0.28 -7.34 -11.25
N ILE A 54 0.29 -8.55 -11.12
CA ILE A 54 1.23 -8.89 -10.04
C ILE A 54 2.52 -8.06 -10.15
N ARG A 55 3.10 -7.93 -11.34
CA ARG A 55 4.36 -7.19 -11.53
C ARG A 55 4.20 -5.70 -11.24
N VAL A 56 3.17 -5.09 -11.81
CA VAL A 56 2.86 -3.67 -11.58
C VAL A 56 2.49 -3.45 -10.11
N GLY A 57 1.62 -4.31 -9.57
CA GLY A 57 1.20 -4.25 -8.18
C GLY A 57 2.37 -4.38 -7.20
N ALA A 58 3.34 -5.26 -7.46
CA ALA A 58 4.54 -5.40 -6.63
C ALA A 58 5.38 -4.13 -6.60
N VAL A 59 5.58 -3.48 -7.75
CA VAL A 59 6.32 -2.21 -7.82
C VAL A 59 5.60 -1.11 -7.04
N VAL A 60 4.28 -0.96 -7.25
CA VAL A 60 3.48 0.02 -6.52
C VAL A 60 3.52 -0.24 -5.01
N TRP A 61 3.36 -1.49 -4.60
CA TRP A 61 3.36 -1.88 -3.19
C TRP A 61 4.68 -1.51 -2.50
N VAL A 62 5.82 -1.82 -3.12
CA VAL A 62 7.14 -1.46 -2.56
C VAL A 62 7.29 0.05 -2.43
N LEU A 63 6.93 0.81 -3.48
CA LEU A 63 7.04 2.27 -3.46
C LEU A 63 6.16 2.89 -2.38
N VAL A 64 4.92 2.43 -2.25
CA VAL A 64 3.99 2.89 -1.22
C VAL A 64 4.50 2.53 0.17
N ALA A 65 4.93 1.29 0.40
CA ALA A 65 5.41 0.84 1.70
C ALA A 65 6.62 1.67 2.17
N VAL A 66 7.60 1.90 1.30
CA VAL A 66 8.79 2.71 1.60
C VAL A 66 8.41 4.17 1.83
N ALA A 67 7.53 4.74 1.01
CA ALA A 67 7.09 6.13 1.16
C ALA A 67 6.29 6.35 2.46
N VAL A 68 5.36 5.46 2.78
CA VAL A 68 4.54 5.53 4.00
C VAL A 68 5.41 5.35 5.25
N TYR A 69 6.33 4.38 5.24
CA TYR A 69 7.25 4.19 6.35
C TYR A 69 8.17 5.41 6.52
N GLY A 70 8.77 5.91 5.43
CA GLY A 70 9.62 7.10 5.47
C GLY A 70 8.87 8.36 5.93
N TYR A 71 7.59 8.49 5.56
CA TYR A 71 6.73 9.55 6.05
C TYR A 71 6.50 9.43 7.56
N ALA A 72 6.10 8.23 8.04
CA ALA A 72 5.86 7.99 9.45
C ALA A 72 7.12 8.25 10.28
N LEU A 73 8.27 7.74 9.85
CA LEU A 73 9.57 7.98 10.49
C LEU A 73 9.85 9.48 10.62
N ARG A 74 9.70 10.25 9.53
CA ARG A 74 9.95 11.69 9.54
C ARG A 74 8.99 12.46 10.46
N THR A 75 7.73 12.06 10.54
CA THR A 75 6.74 12.73 11.40
C THR A 75 6.89 12.38 12.87
N THR A 76 7.47 11.22 13.18
CA THR A 76 7.76 10.78 14.55
C THR A 76 9.02 11.45 15.12
N GLU A 77 10.02 11.73 14.28
CA GLU A 77 11.27 12.40 14.69
C GLU A 77 11.12 13.92 14.91
N GLY A 78 10.00 14.52 14.48
CA GLY A 78 9.77 15.96 14.45
C GLY A 78 8.97 16.53 15.62
#